data_AF-A0A9Q3UZY9-F1
#
_entry.id   AF-A0A9Q3UZY9-F1
#
_cell.length_a   1.000
_cell.length_b   1.000
_cell.length_c   1.000
_cell.angle_alpha   90.00
_cell.angle_beta   90.00
_cell.angle_gamma   90.00
#
_symmetry.space_group_name_H-M   'P 1'
#
loop_
_entity.id
_entity.type
_entity.pdbx_description
1 polymer ?
#
loop_
_entity_poly.entity_id
_entity_poly.type
_entity_poly.pdbx_seq_one_letter_code
_entity_poly.pdbx_strand_id
1 'polypeptide(L)'
;MSFNDSNHQDQVYNIENNQRSILSFLKKISSDDYCFVIEATGNYSSRVLHLSLGNGFESSLINCMSVKHFARMKNIIAKTDAEDAKLIRLYGELFRPENYIPKSIEIEHLD
;
A
#
# COMPACT_ATOMS: atom_id res chain seq x y z
N MET A 1 -2.94 -6.84 1.40
CA MET A 1 -1.66 -6.18 1.74
C MET A 1 -0.54 -7.22 1.67
N SER A 2 0.59 -6.90 1.02
CA SER A 2 1.70 -7.84 0.85
C SER A 2 3.03 -7.23 1.29
N PHE A 3 3.86 -8.00 1.99
CA PHE A 3 5.20 -7.61 2.47
C PHE A 3 6.06 -8.86 2.70
N ASN A 4 7.37 -8.69 2.86
CA ASN A 4 8.27 -9.75 3.29
C ASN A 4 8.49 -9.63 4.80
N ASP A 5 8.38 -10.72 5.54
CA ASP A 5 8.69 -10.70 6.98
C ASP A 5 10.20 -10.66 7.27
N SER A 6 10.58 -10.65 8.55
CA SER A 6 11.98 -10.65 8.99
C SER A 6 12.78 -11.89 8.52
N ASN A 7 12.10 -12.97 8.15
CA ASN A 7 12.72 -14.17 7.59
C ASN A 7 12.71 -14.16 6.05
N HIS A 8 12.39 -13.03 5.41
CA HIS A 8 12.26 -12.86 3.97
C HIS A 8 11.20 -13.77 3.35
N GLN A 9 10.17 -14.14 4.11
CA GLN A 9 9.04 -14.91 3.59
C GLN A 9 7.94 -13.98 3.11
N ASP A 10 7.38 -14.31 1.95
CA ASP A 10 6.24 -13.61 1.37
C ASP A 10 5.00 -13.74 2.26
N GLN A 11 4.52 -12.61 2.76
CA GLN A 11 3.27 -12.53 3.52
C GLN A 11 2.19 -11.81 2.71
N VAL A 12 0.95 -12.29 2.82
CA VAL A 12 -0.24 -11.62 2.29
C VAL A 12 -1.34 -11.65 3.34
N TYR A 13 -1.84 -10.46 3.68
CA TYR A 13 -2.94 -10.28 4.63
C TYR A 13 -4.14 -9.64 3.94
N ASN A 14 -5.30 -10.24 4.13
CA ASN A 14 -6.58 -9.60 3.87
C ASN A 14 -6.97 -8.78 5.10
N ILE A 15 -7.06 -7.47 4.92
CA ILE A 15 -7.40 -6.52 5.97
C ILE A 15 -8.74 -5.93 5.61
N GLU A 16 -9.70 -6.03 6.53
CA GLU A 16 -11.01 -5.41 6.34
C GLU A 16 -10.88 -3.88 6.13
N ASN A 17 -11.74 -3.32 5.29
CA ASN A 17 -11.82 -1.89 5.06
C ASN A 17 -12.49 -1.16 6.24
N ASN A 18 -11.85 -1.19 7.40
CA ASN A 18 -12.22 -0.37 8.55
C ASN A 18 -10.96 0.07 9.30
N GLN A 19 -11.07 1.23 9.96
CA GLN A 19 -9.95 1.84 10.67
C GLN A 19 -9.35 0.93 11.75
N ARG A 20 -10.17 0.15 12.46
CA ARG A 20 -9.70 -0.75 13.53
C ARG A 20 -8.78 -1.83 12.98
N SER A 21 -9.19 -2.51 11.91
CA SER A 21 -8.41 -3.60 11.29
C SER A 21 -7.13 -3.07 10.66
N ILE A 22 -7.16 -1.90 10.02
CA ILE A 22 -5.96 -1.26 9.46
C ILE A 22 -4.99 -0.85 10.56
N LEU A 23 -5.45 -0.13 11.60
CA LEU A 23 -4.59 0.27 12.72
C LEU A 23 -4.01 -0.92 13.49
N SER A 24 -4.79 -1.99 13.64
CA SER A 24 -4.32 -3.24 14.25
C SER A 24 -3.20 -3.88 13.44
N PHE A 25 -3.27 -3.80 12.10
CA PHE A 25 -2.20 -4.25 11.23
C PHE A 25 -0.95 -3.36 11.35
N LEU A 26 -1.10 -2.03 11.28
CA LEU A 26 0.04 -1.10 11.35
C LEU A 26 0.85 -1.26 12.63
N LYS A 27 0.23 -1.64 13.75
CA LYS A 27 0.92 -1.94 15.02
C LYS A 27 1.81 -3.19 14.99
N LYS A 28 1.67 -4.06 13.99
CA LYS A 28 2.43 -5.32 13.88
C LYS A 28 3.73 -5.17 13.09
N ILE A 29 3.91 -4.04 12.42
CA ILE A 29 5.08 -3.75 11.58
C ILE A 29 5.71 -2.41 12.01
N SER A 30 7.00 -2.23 11.76
CA SER A 30 7.71 -0.99 12.09
C SER A 30 7.74 -0.03 10.90
N SER A 31 7.54 1.26 11.14
CA SER A 31 7.74 2.30 10.12
C SER A 31 9.20 2.49 9.72
N ASP A 32 10.14 2.02 10.56
CA ASP A 32 11.58 2.06 10.24
C ASP A 32 11.97 0.98 9.21
N ASP A 33 11.21 -0.12 9.17
CA ASP A 33 11.50 -1.28 8.33
C ASP A 33 10.66 -1.30 7.04
N TYR A 34 9.48 -0.68 7.06
CA TYR A 34 8.51 -0.78 5.98
C TYR A 34 8.02 0.59 5.52
N CYS A 35 7.82 0.73 4.22
CA CYS A 35 7.07 1.81 3.60
C CYS A 35 5.85 1.24 2.85
N PHE A 36 4.88 2.09 2.56
CA PHE A 36 3.66 1.72 1.85
C PHE A 36 3.70 2.15 0.39
N VAL A 37 3.25 1.26 -0.49
CA VAL A 37 2.92 1.60 -1.87
C VAL A 37 1.45 1.25 -2.08
N ILE A 38 0.66 2.27 -2.39
CA ILE A 38 -0.80 2.20 -2.38
C ILE A 38 -1.32 2.60 -3.76
N GLU A 39 -2.11 1.74 -4.39
CA GLU A 39 -2.81 2.09 -5.62
C GLU A 39 -3.99 3.03 -5.31
N ALA A 40 -4.12 4.13 -6.07
CA ALA A 40 -5.20 5.10 -5.94
C ALA A 40 -6.53 4.58 -6.52
N THR A 41 -7.22 3.73 -5.77
CA THR A 41 -8.53 3.17 -6.14
C THR A 41 -9.57 3.38 -5.03
N GLY A 42 -10.11 4.60 -4.96
CA GLY A 42 -11.28 4.94 -4.12
C GLY A 42 -11.01 5.01 -2.60
N ASN A 43 -12.08 5.00 -1.81
CA ASN A 43 -12.04 5.31 -0.37
C ASN A 43 -11.11 4.40 0.46
N TYR A 44 -10.95 3.14 0.07
CA TYR A 44 -10.03 2.23 0.77
C TYR A 44 -8.58 2.71 0.68
N SER A 45 -8.14 3.06 -0.54
CA SER A 45 -6.77 3.54 -0.78
C SER A 45 -6.47 4.80 0.03
N SER A 46 -7.43 5.75 0.07
CA SER A 46 -7.29 6.97 0.86
C SER A 46 -7.22 6.66 2.35
N ARG A 47 -8.09 5.79 2.89
CA ARG A 47 -8.06 5.42 4.31
C ARG A 47 -6.75 4.76 4.73
N VAL A 48 -6.20 3.86 3.90
CA VAL A 48 -4.88 3.23 4.17
C VAL A 48 -3.76 4.27 4.10
N LEU A 49 -3.80 5.18 3.13
CA LEU A 49 -2.81 6.26 2.99
C LEU A 49 -2.81 7.17 4.23
N HIS A 50 -3.97 7.65 4.66
CA HIS A 50 -4.07 8.53 5.81
C HIS A 50 -3.64 7.85 7.11
N LEU A 51 -4.09 6.60 7.34
CA LEU A 51 -3.73 5.87 8.56
C LEU A 51 -2.24 5.51 8.59
N SER A 52 -1.64 5.16 7.46
CA SER A 52 -0.20 4.88 7.38
C SER A 52 0.65 6.13 7.67
N LEU A 53 0.37 7.24 6.98
CA LEU A 53 1.06 8.52 7.22
C LEU A 53 0.91 8.98 8.68
N GLY A 54 -0.31 8.89 9.23
CA GLY A 54 -0.59 9.25 10.63
C GLY A 54 0.09 8.35 11.66
N ASN A 55 0.56 7.16 11.28
CA ASN A 55 1.36 6.27 12.12
C ASN A 55 2.86 6.34 11.81
N GLY A 56 3.30 7.35 11.04
CA GLY A 56 4.73 7.61 10.79
C GLY A 56 5.34 6.81 9.65
N PHE A 57 4.55 6.09 8.86
CA PHE A 57 5.06 5.39 7.69
C PHE A 57 5.28 6.35 6.52
N GLU A 58 6.36 6.13 5.78
CA GLU A 58 6.46 6.65 4.42
C GLU A 58 5.47 5.91 3.52
N SER A 59 4.71 6.68 2.73
CA SER A 59 3.67 6.12 1.87
C SER A 59 3.68 6.78 0.50
N SER A 60 3.65 5.97 -0.55
CA SER A 60 3.51 6.40 -1.94
C SER A 60 2.10 6.09 -2.45
N LEU A 61 1.49 7.05 -3.13
CA LEU A 61 0.19 6.88 -3.78
C LEU A 61 0.40 6.82 -5.30
N ILE A 62 0.14 5.66 -5.90
CA ILE A 62 0.42 5.40 -7.31
C ILE A 62 -0.86 5.29 -8.14
N ASN A 63 -0.79 5.77 -9.38
CA ASN A 63 -1.91 5.68 -10.31
C ASN A 63 -2.10 4.22 -10.78
N CYS A 64 -3.35 3.73 -10.80
CA CYS A 64 -3.69 2.36 -11.19
C CYS A 64 -3.24 1.99 -12.62
N MET A 65 -3.17 2.96 -13.54
CA MET A 65 -2.63 2.73 -14.87
C MET A 65 -1.14 2.39 -14.85
N SER A 66 -0.37 2.94 -13.91
CA SER A 66 1.06 2.64 -13.79
C SER A 66 1.28 1.17 -13.42
N VAL A 67 0.50 0.67 -12.44
CA VAL A 67 0.51 -0.74 -12.03
C VAL A 67 0.06 -1.63 -13.19
N LYS A 68 -1.02 -1.25 -13.91
CA LYS A 68 -1.51 -2.00 -15.08
C LYS A 68 -0.50 -2.05 -16.22
N HIS A 69 0.20 -0.96 -16.51
CA HIS A 69 1.26 -0.95 -17.53
C HIS A 69 2.44 -1.81 -17.10
N PHE A 70 2.82 -1.75 -15.83
CA PHE A 70 3.87 -2.60 -15.27
C PHE A 70 3.53 -4.09 -15.38
N ALA A 71 2.30 -4.47 -15.03
CA ALA A 71 1.81 -5.85 -15.16
C ALA A 71 1.96 -6.36 -16.60
N ARG A 72 1.51 -5.55 -17.58
CA ARG A 72 1.63 -5.85 -19.01
C ARG A 72 3.08 -6.00 -19.45
N MET A 73 3.95 -5.07 -19.05
CA MET A 73 5.38 -5.13 -19.36
C MET A 73 6.03 -6.41 -18.84
N LYS A 74 5.63 -6.87 -17.65
CA LYS A 74 6.14 -8.10 -17.02
C LYS A 74 5.41 -9.38 -17.49
N ASN A 75 4.42 -9.28 -18.37
CA ASN A 75 3.51 -10.39 -18.73
C ASN A 75 2.84 -11.06 -17.51
N ILE A 76 2.51 -10.27 -16.48
CA ILE A 76 1.83 -10.75 -15.27
C ILE A 76 0.33 -10.51 -15.41
N ILE A 77 -0.47 -11.53 -15.07
CA ILE A 77 -1.94 -11.44 -14.97
C ILE A 77 -2.29 -11.72 -13.51
N ALA A 78 -2.63 -10.66 -12.76
CA ALA A 78 -3.19 -10.80 -11.42
C ALA A 78 -4.71 -11.08 -11.54
N LYS A 79 -5.18 -12.17 -10.93
CA LYS A 79 -6.58 -12.60 -10.95
C LYS A 79 -7.25 -12.52 -9.59
N THR A 80 -6.44 -12.38 -8.54
CA THR A 80 -6.87 -12.35 -7.15
C THR A 80 -6.32 -11.11 -6.45
N ASP A 81 -7.01 -10.64 -5.41
CA ASP A 81 -6.56 -9.51 -4.59
C ASP A 81 -5.15 -9.75 -3.99
N ALA A 82 -4.82 -11.01 -3.72
CA ALA A 82 -3.50 -11.40 -3.22
C ALA A 82 -2.40 -11.20 -4.28
N GLU A 83 -2.66 -11.58 -5.52
CA GLU A 83 -1.72 -11.36 -6.64
C GLU A 83 -1.58 -9.88 -6.98
N ASP A 84 -2.67 -9.12 -6.91
CA ASP A 84 -2.66 -7.68 -7.14
C ASP A 84 -1.82 -6.96 -6.06
N ALA A 85 -1.99 -7.33 -4.79
CA ALA A 85 -1.16 -6.81 -3.70
C ALA A 85 0.34 -7.12 -3.89
N LYS A 86 0.67 -8.33 -4.36
CA LYS A 86 2.06 -8.70 -4.67
C LYS A 86 2.62 -7.92 -5.85
N LEU A 87 1.81 -7.68 -6.88
CA LEU A 87 2.18 -6.88 -8.04
C LEU A 87 2.49 -5.43 -7.65
N ILE A 88 1.66 -4.82 -6.79
CA ILE A 88 1.89 -3.46 -6.27
C ILE A 88 3.16 -3.42 -5.43
N ARG A 89 3.39 -4.41 -4.55
CA ARG A 89 4.64 -4.52 -3.78
C ARG A 89 5.85 -4.57 -4.71
N LEU A 90 5.82 -5.46 -5.71
CA LEU A 90 6.91 -5.61 -6.68
C LEU A 90 7.16 -4.32 -7.46
N TYR A 91 6.11 -3.59 -7.84
CA TYR A 91 6.23 -2.27 -8.44
C TYR A 91 6.97 -1.31 -7.50
N GLY A 92 6.58 -1.27 -6.22
CA GLY A 92 7.23 -0.47 -5.18
C GLY A 92 8.71 -0.78 -4.99
N GLU A 93 9.04 -2.08 -4.89
CA GLU A 93 10.41 -2.56 -4.69
C GLU A 93 11.33 -2.18 -5.87
N LEU A 94 10.81 -2.22 -7.11
CA LEU A 94 11.59 -1.92 -8.31
C LEU A 94 11.72 -0.43 -8.62
N PHE A 95 10.63 0.33 -8.48
CA PHE A 95 10.59 1.73 -8.93
C PHE A 95 10.74 2.74 -7.81
N ARG A 96 10.49 2.35 -6.55
CA ARG A 96 10.54 3.23 -5.37
C ARG A 96 9.85 4.57 -5.64
N PRO A 97 8.52 4.56 -5.86
CA PRO A 97 7.76 5.76 -6.19
C PRO A 97 7.97 6.87 -5.14
N GLU A 98 7.75 8.11 -5.55
CA GLU A 98 7.88 9.25 -4.66
C GLU A 98 6.88 9.20 -3.52
N ASN A 99 7.35 9.56 -2.33
CA ASN A 99 6.51 9.69 -1.14
C ASN A 99 5.41 10.73 -1.38
N TYR A 100 4.20 10.37 -0.97
CA TYR A 100 3.04 11.24 -1.07
C TYR A 100 3.20 12.43 -0.12
N ILE A 101 3.08 13.64 -0.66
CA ILE A 101 3.08 14.89 0.11
C ILE A 101 1.64 15.43 0.13
N PRO A 102 0.97 15.44 1.31
CA PRO A 102 -0.35 16.05 1.45
C PRO A 102 -0.33 17.52 1.05
N LYS A 103 -1.28 17.96 0.21
CA LYS A 103 -1.31 19.33 -0.33
C LYS A 103 -1.73 20.39 0.71
N SER A 104 -2.31 19.98 1.84
CA SER A 104 -2.65 20.82 3.00
C SER A 104 -3.03 19.93 4.18
N ILE A 105 -2.82 20.41 5.42
CA ILE A 105 -3.00 19.68 6.69
C ILE A 105 -4.45 19.37 7.06
N GLU A 106 -5.41 19.70 6.19
CA GLU A 106 -6.77 19.21 6.31
C GLU A 106 -6.76 17.72 5.98
N ILE A 107 -6.55 16.94 7.04
CA ILE A 107 -6.85 15.53 7.11
C ILE A 107 -8.31 15.44 6.66
N GLU A 108 -8.54 15.10 5.39
CA GLU A 108 -9.87 14.78 4.89
C GLU A 108 -10.40 13.67 5.79
N HIS A 109 -11.23 14.06 6.76
CA HIS A 109 -11.93 13.15 7.63
C HIS A 109 -12.92 12.39 6.75
N LEU A 110 -12.48 11.22 6.29
CA LEU A 110 -13.34 10.24 5.64
C LEU A 110 -14.18 9.57 6.73
N ASP A 111 -15.30 10.24 7.06
CA ASP A 111 -16.45 9.64 7.74
C ASP A 111 -16.93 8.39 6.96
#